data_AF-A0A2N7RJN4-F1
#
_entry.id   AF-A0A2N7RJN4-F1
#
_cell.length_a   1.000
_cell.length_b   1.000
_cell.length_c   1.000
_cell.angle_alpha   90.00
_cell.angle_beta   90.00
_cell.angle_gamma   90.00
#
_symmetry.space_group_name_H-M   'P 1'
#
loop_
_entity.id
_entity.type
_entity.pdbx_description
1 polymer ?
#
loop_
_entity_poly.entity_id
_entity_poly.type
_entity_poly.pdbx_seq_one_letter_code
_entity_poly.pdbx_strand_id
1 'polypeptide(L)' 'MGQTAAADIATIGRISAVPAILQVIRELTGLRFAAVARVTEDSWTTCAVLDQLESTT' A
#
# COMPACT_ATOMS: atom_id res chain seq x y z
N MET A 1 -5.63 23.37 7.97
CA MET A 1 -4.70 22.57 8.78
C MET A 1 -4.61 21.20 8.12
N GLY A 2 -3.70 21.05 7.15
CA GLY A 2 -3.61 19.84 6.35
C GLY A 2 -3.09 18.69 7.21
N GLN A 3 -3.78 17.55 7.19
CA GLN A 3 -3.27 16.32 7.77
C GLN A 3 -1.94 16.01 7.08
N THR A 4 -0.85 16.02 7.85
CA THR A 4 0.49 15.76 7.32
C THR A 4 0.49 14.37 6.71
N ALA A 5 0.97 14.21 5.48
CA ALA A 5 1.02 12.92 4.78
C ALA A 5 1.59 11.78 5.66
N ALA A 6 2.58 12.10 6.51
CA ALA A 6 3.15 11.17 7.48
C ALA A 6 2.13 10.62 8.51
N ALA A 7 1.17 11.42 8.97
CA ALA A 7 0.14 11.00 9.91
C ALA A 7 -0.91 10.09 9.26
N ASP A 8 -1.29 10.39 8.02
CA ASP A 8 -2.15 9.51 7.20
C ASP A 8 -1.46 8.17 6.92
N ILE A 9 -0.19 8.21 6.50
CA ILE A 9 0.62 7.00 6.26
C ILE A 9 0.74 6.17 7.53
N ALA A 10 1.03 6.79 8.68
CA ALA A 10 1.11 6.08 9.96
C ALA A 10 -0.23 5.50 10.40
N THR A 11 -1.34 6.12 10.02
CA THR A 11 -2.69 5.60 10.29
C THR A 11 -2.99 4.41 9.41
N ILE A 12 -2.73 4.51 8.10
CA ILE A 12 -2.90 3.41 7.14
C ILE A 12 -1.99 2.23 7.49
N GLY A 13 -0.74 2.48 7.87
CA GLY A 13 0.21 1.45 8.29
C GLY A 13 -0.17 0.74 9.61
N ARG A 14 -1.01 1.36 10.44
CA ARG A 14 -1.53 0.73 11.67
C ARG A 14 -2.74 -0.18 11.42
N ILE A 15 -3.30 -0.17 10.22
CA ILE A 15 -4.41 -1.04 9.86
C ILE A 15 -3.84 -2.43 9.56
N SER A 16 -3.91 -3.35 10.53
CA SER A 16 -3.45 -4.73 10.35
C SER A 16 -4.11 -5.47 9.18
N ALA A 17 -5.28 -5.02 8.71
CA ALA A 17 -5.95 -5.59 7.54
C ALA A 17 -5.29 -5.21 6.21
N VAL A 18 -4.52 -4.11 6.13
CA VAL A 18 -3.86 -3.67 4.88
C VAL A 18 -2.97 -4.76 4.27
N PRO A 19 -2.01 -5.35 4.98
CA PRO A 19 -1.19 -6.42 4.42
C PRO A 19 -2.03 -7.66 4.03
N ALA A 20 -3.07 -7.99 4.79
CA ALA A 20 -3.96 -9.12 4.49
C ALA A 20 -4.76 -8.88 3.18
N ILE A 21 -5.30 -7.68 3.00
CA ILE A 21 -6.03 -7.30 1.79
C ILE A 21 -5.10 -7.30 0.58
N LEU A 22 -3.87 -6.77 0.72
CA LEU A 22 -2.88 -6.81 -0.35
C LEU A 22 -2.52 -8.25 -0.74
N GLN A 23 -2.40 -9.17 0.22
CA GLN A 23 -2.19 -10.60 -0.06
C GLN A 23 -3.38 -11.23 -0.80
N VAL A 24 -4.61 -10.95 -0.36
CA VAL A 24 -5.82 -11.47 -1.01
C VAL A 24 -5.96 -10.93 -2.43
N ILE A 25 -5.75 -9.63 -2.66
CA ILE A 25 -5.79 -9.04 -4.01
C ILE A 25 -4.74 -9.69 -4.89
N ARG A 26 -3.52 -9.88 -4.38
CA ARG A 26 -2.43 -10.57 -5.09
C ARG A 26 -2.85 -11.98 -5.51
N GLU A 27 -3.43 -12.76 -4.59
CA GLU A 27 -3.86 -14.14 -4.85
C GLU A 27 -5.05 -14.21 -5.82
N LEU A 28 -6.01 -13.28 -5.70
CA LEU A 28 -7.18 -13.21 -6.58
C LEU A 28 -6.85 -12.73 -7.99
N THR A 29 -5.90 -11.81 -8.14
CA THR A 29 -5.55 -11.21 -9.44
C THR A 29 -4.39 -11.90 -10.13
N GLY A 30 -3.61 -12.71 -9.41
CA GLY A 30 -2.34 -13.28 -9.90
C GLY A 30 -1.24 -12.24 -10.13
N LEU A 31 -1.46 -10.98 -9.73
CA LEU A 31 -0.45 -9.93 -9.83
C LEU A 31 0.65 -10.19 -8.81
N ARG A 32 1.89 -9.80 -9.14
CA ARG A 32 3.04 -9.94 -8.22
C ARG A 32 3.32 -8.70 -7.39
N PHE A 33 2.57 -7.64 -7.64
CA PHE A 33 2.69 -6.33 -7.02
C PHE A 33 1.31 -5.82 -6.63
N ALA A 34 1.14 -5.45 -5.36
CA ALA A 34 -0.04 -4.78 -4.86
C ALA A 34 0.39 -3.66 -3.89
N ALA A 35 -0.20 -2.47 -4.00
CA ALA A 35 0.15 -1.34 -3.14
C ALA A 35 -1.07 -0.54 -2.72
N VAL A 36 -1.03 -0.01 -1.50
CA VAL A 36 -1.97 1.00 -1.00
C VAL A 36 -1.31 2.36 -1.13
N ALA A 37 -1.93 3.27 -1.84
CA ALA A 37 -1.50 4.65 -1.95
C ALA A 37 -2.55 5.59 -1.34
N ARG A 38 -2.08 6.57 -0.57
CA ARG A 38 -2.86 7.76 -0.22
C ARG A 38 -2.88 8.67 -1.42
N VAL A 39 -4.06 8.93 -1.97
CA VAL A 39 -4.26 9.90 -3.06
C VAL A 39 -4.89 11.16 -2.48
N THR A 40 -4.26 12.28 -2.77
CA THR A 40 -4.77 13.64 -2.53
C THR A 40 -4.96 14.34 -3.86
N GLU A 41 -5.58 15.52 -3.86
CA GLU A 41 -5.88 16.29 -5.07
C GLU A 41 -4.62 16.54 -5.92
N ASP A 42 -3.48 16.80 -5.29
CA ASP A 42 -2.24 17.19 -5.99
C ASP A 42 -1.13 16.11 -5.97
N SER A 43 -1.31 15.03 -5.22
CA SER A 43 -0.23 14.06 -4.96
C SER A 43 -0.74 12.68 -4.56
N TRP A 44 0.03 11.65 -4.91
CA TRP A 44 -0.16 10.29 -4.41
C TRP A 44 1.10 9.81 -3.68
N THR A 45 0.91 9.11 -2.57
CA THR A 45 2.00 8.57 -1.75
C THR A 45 1.72 7.12 -1.41
N THR A 46 2.65 6.23 -1.75
CA THR A 46 2.54 4.81 -1.40
C THR A 46 2.73 4.63 0.11
N CYS A 47 1.73 4.06 0.77
CA CYS A 47 1.72 3.84 2.22
C CYS A 47 2.11 2.40 2.59
N ALA A 48 1.73 1.43 1.75
CA ALA A 48 2.09 0.04 1.92
C ALA A 48 2.28 -0.61 0.56
N VAL A 49 3.28 -1.47 0.43
CA VAL A 49 3.56 -2.22 -0.78
C VAL A 49 3.79 -3.68 -0.43
N LEU A 50 3.16 -4.56 -1.19
CA LEU A 50 3.42 -5.99 -1.19
C LEU A 50 3.95 -6.33 -2.59
N ASP A 51 5.27 -6.31 -2.69
CA ASP A 51 5.99 -6.75 -3.88
C ASP A 51 6.62 -8.12 -3.62
N GLN A 52 6.35 -9.07 -4.52
CA GLN A 52 7.07 -10.34 -4.60
C GLN A 52 7.62 -10.55 -6.00
N LEU A 53 8.03 -9.48 -6.68
CA LEU A 53 8.93 -9.58 -7.81
C LEU A 53 10.31 -9.97 -7.27
N GLU A 54 10.45 -11.27 -7.00
CA GLU A 54 11.74 -11.89 -6.74
C GLU A 54 12.56 -11.77 -8.03
N SER A 55 13.53 -10.86 -8.03
CA SER A 55 14.51 -10.75 -9.11
C SER A 55 15.51 -11.87 -8.92
N THR A 56 15.19 -13.06 -9.44
CA THR A 56 16.16 -14.14 -9.54
C THR A 56 17.34 -13.66 -10.40
N THR A 57 18.46 -13.36 -9.75
CA THR A 57 19.79 -13.24 -10.35
C THR A 57 20.69 -14.29 -9.74
#